data_AF-K4LIW4-F1
#
_entry.id   AF-K4LIW4-F1
#
_cell.length_a   1.000
_cell.length_b   1.000
_cell.length_c   1.000
_cell.angle_alpha   90.00
_cell.angle_beta   90.00
_cell.angle_gamma   90.00
#
_symmetry.space_group_name_H-M   'P 1'
#
loop_
_entity.id
_entity.type
_entity.pdbx_description
1 polymer ?
#
loop_
_entity_poly.entity_id
_entity_poly.type
_entity_poly.pdbx_seq_one_letter_code
_entity_poly.pdbx_strand_id
1 'polypeptide(L)'
;MAIAHEVAAGMGGIRTAGDLVARVQMSKAMKIKEAKEYVAEKLGISVFDLCDSYVMKELREQLDIGHVQARDRASYGIEAKFNIARLLDIKINSVENFKRKVKML
;
A
#
# COMPACT_ATOMS: atom_id res chain seq x y z
N MET A 1 21.02 0.84 3.42
CA MET A 1 20.19 1.98 3.89
C MET A 1 18.68 1.71 3.93
N ALA A 2 18.17 0.48 3.78
CA ALA A 2 16.73 0.20 3.87
C ALA A 2 16.18 0.40 5.30
N ILE A 3 16.91 -0.10 6.32
CA ILE A 3 16.47 -0.06 7.72
C ILE A 3 16.29 1.37 8.24
N ALA A 4 17.25 2.27 8.00
CA ALA A 4 17.14 3.65 8.49
C ALA A 4 15.95 4.40 7.86
N HIS A 5 15.65 4.17 6.58
CA HIS A 5 14.51 4.78 5.89
C HIS A 5 13.17 4.17 6.35
N GLU A 6 13.10 2.85 6.54
CA GLU A 6 11.92 2.16 7.05
C GLU A 6 11.58 2.55 8.50
N VAL A 7 12.60 2.70 9.35
CA VAL A 7 12.43 3.06 10.76
C VAL A 7 12.13 4.56 10.90
N ALA A 8 12.77 5.43 10.12
CA ALA A 8 12.58 6.88 10.21
C ALA A 8 11.26 7.37 9.59
N ALA A 9 10.70 6.68 8.58
CA ALA A 9 9.49 7.15 7.88
C ALA A 9 8.18 7.01 8.68
N GLY A 10 8.20 6.30 9.82
CA GLY A 10 7.01 6.09 10.66
C GLY A 10 6.03 5.10 10.03
N MET A 11 5.59 4.09 10.80
CA MET A 11 4.71 2.99 10.36
C MET A 11 5.34 1.90 9.48
N GLY A 12 6.65 1.63 9.54
CA GLY A 12 7.22 0.34 9.08
C GLY A 12 7.00 -0.05 7.59
N GLY A 13 6.63 0.91 6.73
CA GLY A 13 6.44 0.70 5.29
C GLY A 13 5.46 -0.43 4.96
N ILE A 14 5.89 -1.34 4.06
CA ILE A 14 5.08 -2.48 3.60
C ILE A 14 4.85 -3.54 4.69
N ARG A 15 5.61 -3.52 5.80
CA ARG A 15 5.36 -4.44 6.93
C ARG A 15 4.07 -4.09 7.68
N THR A 16 3.63 -2.84 7.61
CA THR A 16 2.33 -2.38 8.14
C THR A 16 1.56 -1.66 7.02
N ALA A 17 0.81 -0.60 7.28
CA ALA A 17 0.12 0.22 6.28
C ALA A 17 0.89 1.49 5.84
N GLY A 18 2.15 1.65 6.25
CA GLY A 18 2.92 2.89 6.02
C GLY A 18 3.06 3.27 4.54
N ASP A 19 3.27 2.30 3.65
CA ASP A 19 3.38 2.58 2.21
C ASP A 19 2.03 3.00 1.61
N LEU A 20 0.92 2.43 2.08
CA LEU A 20 -0.44 2.78 1.62
C LEU A 20 -0.79 4.22 2.02
N VAL A 21 -0.50 4.59 3.28
CA VAL A 21 -0.71 5.96 3.78
C VAL A 21 0.14 6.96 3.00
N ALA A 22 1.43 6.68 2.80
CA ALA A 22 2.30 7.55 2.02
C ALA A 22 1.80 7.77 0.58
N ARG A 23 1.31 6.71 -0.07
CA ARG A 23 0.72 6.81 -1.43
C ARG A 23 -0.51 7.71 -1.44
N VAL A 24 -1.39 7.58 -0.45
CA VAL A 24 -2.60 8.41 -0.35
C VAL A 24 -2.26 9.87 -0.07
N GLN A 25 -1.29 10.15 0.82
CA GLN A 25 -0.81 11.51 1.05
C GLN A 25 -0.31 12.16 -0.24
N MET A 26 0.49 11.44 -1.03
CA MET A 26 1.07 11.97 -2.28
C MET A 26 0.04 12.10 -3.41
N SER A 27 -0.87 11.13 -3.54
CA SER A 27 -1.81 11.07 -4.67
C SER A 27 -3.06 11.92 -4.47
N LYS A 28 -3.53 12.08 -3.23
CA LYS A 28 -4.72 12.87 -2.88
C LYS A 28 -4.40 14.16 -2.10
N ALA A 29 -3.12 14.49 -1.93
CA ALA A 29 -2.65 15.68 -1.19
C ALA A 29 -3.17 15.77 0.27
N MET A 30 -3.45 14.62 0.89
CA MET A 30 -4.04 14.53 2.23
C MET A 30 -3.01 14.79 3.34
N LYS A 31 -3.46 15.41 4.44
CA LYS A 31 -2.67 15.47 5.66
C LYS A 31 -2.57 14.08 6.30
N ILE A 32 -1.56 13.87 7.15
CA ILE A 32 -1.27 12.53 7.71
C ILE A 32 -2.46 11.91 8.45
N LYS A 33 -3.24 12.71 9.18
CA LYS A 33 -4.41 12.23 9.92
C LYS A 33 -5.49 11.69 8.96
N GLU A 34 -5.89 12.51 8.00
CA GLU A 34 -6.89 12.16 6.98
C GLU A 34 -6.45 10.95 6.14
N ALA A 35 -5.17 10.88 5.77
CA ALA A 35 -4.65 9.76 5.00
C ALA A 35 -4.68 8.44 5.79
N LYS A 36 -4.43 8.48 7.11
CA LYS A 36 -4.60 7.30 7.99
C LYS A 36 -6.06 6.88 8.07
N GLU A 37 -6.96 7.83 8.34
CA GLU A 37 -8.40 7.57 8.42
C GLU A 37 -8.93 6.97 7.12
N TYR A 38 -8.54 7.53 5.97
CA TYR A 38 -8.89 7.00 4.64
C TYR A 38 -8.39 5.57 4.43
N VAL A 39 -7.13 5.27 4.76
CA VAL A 39 -6.58 3.92 4.59
C VAL A 39 -7.24 2.93 5.54
N ALA A 40 -7.49 3.32 6.79
CA ALA A 40 -8.19 2.48 7.76
C ALA A 40 -9.60 2.13 7.28
N GLU A 41 -10.34 3.10 6.74
CA GLU A 41 -11.66 2.90 6.14
C GLU A 41 -11.61 1.93 4.95
N LYS A 42 -10.64 2.11 4.02
CA LYS A 42 -10.47 1.20 2.87
C LYS A 42 -10.11 -0.23 3.27
N LEU A 43 -9.45 -0.41 4.41
CA LEU A 43 -9.04 -1.71 4.94
C LEU A 43 -10.08 -2.32 5.91
N GLY A 44 -11.08 -1.55 6.35
CA GLY A 44 -12.08 -2.01 7.31
C GLY A 44 -11.52 -2.25 8.72
N ILE A 45 -10.48 -1.51 9.13
CA ILE A 45 -9.81 -1.64 10.44
C ILE A 45 -9.73 -0.30 11.16
N SER A 46 -9.27 -0.29 12.42
CA SER A 46 -9.03 0.97 13.13
C SER A 46 -7.76 1.67 12.66
N VAL A 47 -7.65 2.97 12.92
CA VAL A 47 -6.41 3.73 12.65
C VAL A 47 -5.22 3.19 13.45
N PHE A 48 -5.46 2.60 14.63
CA PHE A 48 -4.41 2.02 15.45
C PHE A 48 -3.84 0.74 14.81
N ASP A 49 -4.70 -0.08 14.21
CA ASP A 49 -4.32 -1.35 13.56
C ASP A 49 -3.43 -1.13 12.33
N LEU A 50 -3.40 0.08 11.75
CA LEU A 50 -2.51 0.42 10.63
C LEU A 50 -1.03 0.17 10.93
N CYS A 51 -0.64 0.24 12.21
CA CYS A 51 0.73 0.00 12.67
C CYS A 51 0.97 -1.45 13.11
N ASP A 52 -0.07 -2.29 13.18
CA ASP A 52 0.03 -3.67 13.60
C ASP A 52 0.48 -4.55 12.43
N SER A 53 1.70 -5.09 12.52
CA SER A 53 2.26 -5.94 11.47
C SER A 53 1.58 -7.30 11.33
N TYR A 54 0.91 -7.80 12.38
CA TYR A 54 0.18 -9.06 12.35
C TYR A 54 -1.16 -8.87 11.63
N VAL A 55 -1.93 -7.85 12.00
CA VAL A 55 -3.17 -7.49 11.29
C VAL A 55 -2.88 -7.19 9.81
N MET A 56 -1.84 -6.39 9.54
CA MET A 56 -1.48 -6.05 8.16
C MET A 56 -0.92 -7.23 7.37
N LYS A 57 -0.28 -8.21 8.02
CA LYS A 57 0.13 -9.45 7.35
C LYS A 57 -1.10 -10.17 6.78
N GLU A 58 -2.13 -10.39 7.61
CA GLU A 58 -3.35 -11.08 7.20
C GLU A 58 -4.10 -10.32 6.09
N LEU A 59 -4.26 -9.01 6.25
CA LEU A 59 -4.93 -8.17 5.24
C LEU A 59 -4.18 -8.16 3.91
N ARG A 60 -2.84 -8.13 3.93
CA ARG A 60 -2.04 -8.16 2.70
C ARG A 60 -2.18 -9.47 1.94
N GLU A 61 -2.31 -10.58 2.66
CA GLU A 61 -2.57 -11.89 2.07
C GLU A 61 -3.98 -11.96 1.48
N GLN A 62 -4.99 -11.48 2.20
CA GLN A 62 -6.39 -11.52 1.76
C GLN A 62 -6.67 -10.60 0.57
N LEU A 63 -6.09 -9.40 0.58
CA LEU A 63 -6.29 -8.36 -0.46
C LEU A 63 -5.28 -8.47 -1.61
N ASP A 64 -4.29 -9.35 -1.48
CA ASP A 64 -3.23 -9.60 -2.47
C ASP A 64 -2.49 -8.31 -2.91
N ILE A 65 -2.20 -7.44 -1.95
CA ILE A 65 -1.57 -6.12 -2.15
C ILE A 65 -0.06 -6.15 -1.90
N GLY A 66 0.55 -7.32 -2.03
CA GLY A 66 1.98 -7.54 -1.84
C GLY A 66 2.39 -7.62 -0.36
N HIS A 67 3.43 -8.41 -0.13
CA HIS A 67 3.94 -8.76 1.19
C HIS A 67 5.45 -8.50 1.26
N VAL A 68 6.00 -8.31 2.47
CA VAL A 68 7.45 -8.06 2.70
C VAL A 68 8.31 -9.17 2.08
N GLN A 69 7.88 -10.41 2.28
CA GLN A 69 8.45 -11.60 1.67
C GLN A 69 7.58 -12.05 0.52
N ALA A 70 8.19 -12.42 -0.61
CA ALA A 70 7.50 -13.05 -1.71
C ALA A 70 6.85 -14.36 -1.23
N ARG A 71 5.62 -14.61 -1.66
CA ARG A 71 4.87 -15.82 -1.35
C ARG A 71 4.49 -16.51 -2.63
N ASP A 72 4.36 -17.83 -2.56
CA ASP A 72 3.96 -18.62 -3.72
C ASP A 72 2.60 -18.14 -4.23
N ARG A 73 2.51 -17.89 -5.54
CA ARG A 73 1.30 -17.44 -6.26
C ARG A 73 0.65 -16.14 -5.77
N ALA A 74 1.31 -15.37 -4.90
CA ALA A 74 0.83 -14.05 -4.48
C ALA A 74 1.31 -12.96 -5.44
N SER A 75 0.53 -11.89 -5.60
CA SER A 75 0.90 -10.73 -6.41
C SER A 75 2.15 -10.05 -5.85
N TYR A 76 3.09 -9.72 -6.74
CA TYR A 76 4.25 -8.88 -6.42
C TYR A 76 4.57 -7.90 -7.54
N GLY A 77 5.39 -6.89 -7.23
CA GLY A 77 5.86 -5.93 -8.22
C GLY A 77 4.72 -5.12 -8.87
N ILE A 78 4.53 -5.30 -10.18
CA ILE A 78 3.54 -4.52 -10.94
C ILE A 78 2.11 -4.94 -10.61
N GLU A 79 1.86 -6.23 -10.44
CA GLU A 79 0.53 -6.80 -10.18
C GLU A 79 -0.02 -6.31 -8.84
N ALA A 80 0.79 -6.39 -7.77
CA ALA A 80 0.43 -5.83 -6.47
C ALA A 80 0.10 -4.33 -6.53
N LYS A 81 0.80 -3.56 -7.38
CA LYS A 81 0.51 -2.13 -7.57
C LYS A 81 -0.83 -1.91 -8.27
N PHE A 82 -1.25 -2.77 -9.18
CA PHE A 82 -2.62 -2.71 -9.74
C PHE A 82 -3.67 -2.94 -8.64
N ASN A 83 -3.44 -3.92 -7.76
CA ASN A 83 -4.34 -4.20 -6.63
C ASN A 83 -4.43 -3.02 -5.66
N ILE A 84 -3.29 -2.46 -5.27
CA ILE A 84 -3.24 -1.25 -4.41
C ILE A 84 -3.95 -0.06 -5.06
N ALA A 85 -3.72 0.18 -6.35
CA ALA A 85 -4.36 1.29 -7.07
C ALA A 85 -5.89 1.15 -7.06
N ARG A 86 -6.41 -0.07 -7.24
CA ARG A 86 -7.85 -0.37 -7.15
C ARG A 86 -8.38 -0.21 -5.72
N LEU A 87 -7.72 -0.80 -4.73
CA LEU A 87 -8.11 -0.75 -3.32
C LEU A 87 -8.25 0.69 -2.82
N LEU A 88 -7.24 1.53 -3.10
CA LEU A 88 -7.18 2.89 -2.57
C LEU A 88 -7.85 3.93 -3.47
N ASP A 89 -8.30 3.53 -4.67
CA ASP A 89 -8.83 4.44 -5.70
C ASP A 89 -7.86 5.59 -5.99
N ILE A 90 -6.64 5.23 -6.41
CA ILE A 90 -5.56 6.17 -6.73
C ILE A 90 -4.87 5.79 -8.04
N LYS A 91 -4.27 6.78 -8.71
CA LYS A 91 -3.37 6.54 -9.84
C LYS A 91 -1.95 6.29 -9.34
N ILE A 92 -1.33 5.22 -9.82
CA ILE A 92 0.09 4.91 -9.56
C ILE A 92 0.86 5.05 -10.87
N ASN A 93 1.87 5.92 -10.91
CA ASN A 93 2.61 6.24 -12.14
C ASN A 93 3.17 5.00 -12.87
N SER A 94 3.73 4.04 -12.14
CA SER A 94 4.24 2.81 -12.76
C SER A 94 3.14 1.96 -13.40
N VAL A 95 1.94 1.94 -12.80
CA VAL A 95 0.77 1.20 -13.30
C VAL A 95 0.27 1.87 -14.59
N GLU A 96 0.10 3.19 -14.58
CA GLU A 96 -0.34 3.95 -15.75
C GLU A 96 0.67 3.85 -16.91
N ASN A 97 1.97 3.88 -16.58
CA ASN A 97 3.01 3.67 -17.59
C ASN A 97 2.99 2.26 -18.17
N PHE A 98 2.75 1.24 -17.33
CA PHE A 98 2.63 -0.14 -17.80
C PHE A 98 1.44 -0.28 -18.74
N LYS A 99 0.26 0.20 -18.34
CA LYS A 99 -0.97 0.18 -19.18
C LYS A 99 -0.72 0.79 -20.56
N ARG A 100 -0.04 1.95 -20.64
CA ARG A 100 0.33 2.56 -21.93
C ARG A 100 1.25 1.68 -22.77
N LYS A 101 2.27 1.06 -22.16
CA LYS A 101 3.22 0.20 -22.88
C LYS A 101 2.56 -1.05 -23.46
N VAL A 102 1.55 -1.59 -22.78
CA VAL A 102 0.81 -2.78 -23.22
C VAL A 102 -0.50 -2.43 -23.95
N LYS A 103 -0.74 -1.16 -24.26
CA LYS A 103 -1.94 -0.68 -24.99
C LYS A 103 -3.28 -1.02 -24.32
N MET A 104 -3.33 -0.94 -22.99
CA MET A 104 -4.58 -1.04 -22.21
C MET A 104 -5.26 0.32 -21.99
N LEU A 105 -4.61 1.42 -22.40
CA LEU A 105 -5.07 2.81 -22.35
C LEU A 105 -4.71 3.50 -23.67
#